data_AF-R8H148-F1
#
_entry.id   AF-R8H148-F1
#
_cell.length_a   1.000
_cell.length_b   1.000
_cell.length_c   1.000
_cell.angle_alpha   90.00
_cell.angle_beta   90.00
_cell.angle_gamma   90.00
#
_symmetry.space_group_name_H-M   'P 1'
#
loop_
_entity.id
_entity.type
_entity.pdbx_description
1 polymer ?
#
loop_
_entity_poly.entity_id
_entity_poly.type
_entity_poly.pdbx_seq_one_letter_code
_entity_poly.pdbx_strand_id
1 'polypeptide(L)'
;MDKQQEEWLRQLNTCTPEQLLSDMSGDANISKDDLRFFLEKDLHIIDTVRDTFRLPDPVINVLIYYVMLKMDMRFPKAYVEKIAGHWVRKKITTVDDALALVKKEHRQYQKWMKGQKQEKKDPHEITVIDSITGAITAGLTDEQLGRYVRNLLVK
;
A
#
# COMPACT_ATOMS: atom_id res chain seq x y z
N MET A 1 -1.13 -18.36 17.07
CA MET A 1 -1.53 -16.99 16.69
C MET A 1 -2.63 -16.57 17.64
N ASP A 2 -2.84 -15.28 17.89
CA ASP A 2 -3.90 -14.83 18.80
C ASP A 2 -5.28 -15.17 18.20
N LYS A 3 -6.20 -15.71 19.01
CA LYS A 3 -7.56 -16.09 18.57
C LYS A 3 -8.30 -14.96 17.83
N GLN A 4 -8.08 -13.72 18.25
CA GLN A 4 -8.66 -12.53 17.60
C GLN A 4 -8.08 -12.29 16.20
N GLN A 5 -6.79 -12.59 15.99
CA GLN A 5 -6.15 -12.46 14.68
C GLN A 5 -6.69 -13.52 13.71
N GLU A 6 -6.90 -14.75 14.17
CA GLU A 6 -7.44 -15.84 13.35
C GLU A 6 -8.89 -15.55 12.92
N GLU A 7 -9.73 -15.04 13.81
CA GLU A 7 -11.10 -14.66 13.45
C GLU A 7 -11.13 -13.49 12.46
N TRP A 8 -10.27 -12.50 12.64
CA TRP A 8 -10.15 -11.37 11.71
C TRP A 8 -9.67 -11.82 10.32
N LEU A 9 -8.69 -12.72 10.25
CA LEU A 9 -8.23 -13.33 9.00
C LEU A 9 -9.36 -14.11 8.31
N ARG A 10 -10.15 -14.84 9.10
CA ARG A 10 -11.32 -15.56 8.59
C ARG A 10 -12.32 -14.60 7.97
N GLN A 11 -12.65 -13.50 8.67
CA GLN A 11 -13.53 -12.45 8.15
C GLN A 11 -13.02 -11.87 6.83
N LEU A 12 -11.74 -11.53 6.73
CA LEU A 12 -11.15 -11.01 5.47
C LEU A 12 -11.21 -12.00 4.31
N ASN A 13 -11.21 -13.30 4.58
CA ASN A 13 -11.35 -14.33 3.53
C ASN A 13 -12.80 -14.60 3.12
N THR A 14 -13.77 -14.34 4.00
CA THR A 14 -15.17 -14.69 3.76
C THR A 14 -16.06 -13.51 3.40
N CYS A 15 -15.73 -12.31 3.87
CA CYS A 15 -16.51 -11.10 3.58
C CYS A 15 -16.28 -10.62 2.15
N THR A 16 -17.28 -9.97 1.58
CA THR A 16 -17.10 -9.27 0.31
C THR A 16 -16.50 -7.87 0.54
N PRO A 17 -15.80 -7.29 -0.44
CA PRO A 17 -15.26 -5.94 -0.35
C PRO A 17 -16.31 -4.87 0.03
N GLU A 18 -17.52 -5.03 -0.48
CA GLU A 18 -18.65 -4.12 -0.24
C GLU A 18 -19.16 -4.22 1.20
N GLN A 19 -19.25 -5.44 1.74
CA GLN A 19 -19.59 -5.67 3.14
C GLN A 19 -18.52 -5.07 4.06
N LEU A 20 -17.24 -5.26 3.74
CA LEU A 20 -16.15 -4.71 4.52
C LEU A 20 -16.17 -3.16 4.55
N LEU A 21 -16.42 -2.50 3.43
CA LEU A 21 -16.60 -1.04 3.38
C LEU A 21 -17.76 -0.57 4.25
N SER A 22 -18.89 -1.30 4.21
CA SER A 22 -20.06 -0.99 5.02
C SER A 22 -19.75 -1.13 6.51
N ASP A 23 -19.05 -2.19 6.90
CA ASP A 23 -18.69 -2.43 8.30
C ASP A 23 -17.69 -1.40 8.83
N MET A 24 -16.78 -0.94 7.97
CA MET A 24 -15.74 0.04 8.33
C MET A 24 -16.22 1.50 8.35
N SER A 25 -17.24 1.85 7.56
CA SER A 25 -17.78 3.22 7.48
C SER A 25 -18.65 3.60 8.68
N GLY A 26 -19.02 2.64 9.53
CA GLY A 26 -19.08 2.85 10.98
C GLY A 26 -20.17 3.79 11.50
N ASP A 27 -21.30 3.94 10.81
CA ASP A 27 -22.45 4.61 11.41
C ASP A 27 -23.72 3.77 11.26
N ALA A 28 -24.02 3.01 12.31
CA ALA A 28 -25.22 2.19 12.40
C ALA A 28 -26.53 3.01 12.35
N ASN A 29 -26.44 4.35 12.40
CA ASN A 29 -27.57 5.26 12.27
C ASN A 29 -27.79 5.77 10.83
N ILE A 30 -26.92 5.45 9.89
CA ILE A 30 -27.08 5.83 8.48
C ILE A 30 -27.92 4.75 7.77
N SER A 31 -28.94 5.18 7.02
CA SER A 31 -29.78 4.27 6.26
C SER A 31 -28.94 3.54 5.19
N LYS A 32 -29.34 2.33 4.78
CA LYS A 32 -28.61 1.57 3.74
C LYS A 32 -28.48 2.36 2.43
N ASP A 33 -29.48 3.18 2.09
CA ASP A 33 -29.50 3.97 0.87
C ASP A 33 -28.56 5.19 0.98
N ASP A 34 -28.53 5.85 2.14
CA ASP A 34 -27.58 6.93 2.41
C ASP A 34 -26.14 6.39 2.43
N LEU A 35 -25.91 5.22 3.05
CA LEU A 35 -24.60 4.60 3.09
C LEU A 35 -24.13 4.25 1.67
N ARG A 36 -25.02 3.75 0.82
CA ARG A 36 -24.72 3.48 -0.59
C ARG A 36 -24.41 4.76 -1.36
N PHE A 37 -25.11 5.86 -1.08
CA PHE A 37 -24.83 7.16 -1.68
C PHE A 37 -23.45 7.71 -1.24
N PHE A 38 -23.09 7.57 0.03
CA PHE A 38 -21.78 7.99 0.53
C PHE A 38 -20.63 7.09 0.02
N LEU A 39 -20.88 5.79 -0.12
CA LEU A 39 -19.87 4.80 -0.53
C LEU A 39 -19.85 4.54 -2.04
N GLU A 40 -20.72 5.16 -2.84
CA GLU A 40 -20.81 4.91 -4.29
C GLU A 40 -19.44 5.06 -4.98
N LYS A 41 -18.69 6.08 -4.58
CA LYS A 41 -17.34 6.33 -5.09
C LYS A 41 -16.37 5.23 -4.69
N ASP A 42 -16.46 4.74 -3.46
CA ASP A 42 -15.56 3.71 -2.93
C ASP A 42 -15.86 2.34 -3.57
N LEU A 43 -17.14 2.03 -3.79
CA LEU A 43 -17.59 0.86 -4.55
C LEU A 43 -17.07 0.88 -5.99
N HIS A 44 -17.17 2.03 -6.67
CA HIS A 44 -16.63 2.15 -8.03
C HIS A 44 -15.10 1.95 -8.08
N ILE A 45 -14.38 2.36 -7.03
CA ILE A 45 -12.93 2.11 -6.93
C ILE A 45 -12.66 0.61 -6.77
N ILE A 46 -13.45 -0.10 -5.96
CA ILE A 46 -13.33 -1.56 -5.82
C ILE A 46 -13.56 -2.26 -7.15
N ASP A 47 -14.62 -1.90 -7.87
CA ASP A 47 -14.91 -2.50 -9.18
C ASP A 47 -13.75 -2.25 -10.17
N THR A 48 -13.22 -1.02 -10.18
CA THR A 48 -12.03 -0.69 -10.98
C THR A 48 -10.85 -1.58 -10.60
N VAL A 49 -10.65 -1.85 -9.31
CA VAL A 49 -9.56 -2.72 -8.83
C VAL A 49 -9.77 -4.16 -9.26
N ARG A 50 -10.99 -4.68 -9.11
CA ARG A 50 -11.38 -6.05 -9.48
C ARG A 50 -11.20 -6.28 -10.98
N ASP A 51 -11.65 -5.35 -11.81
CA ASP A 51 -11.62 -5.48 -13.27
C ASP A 51 -10.22 -5.26 -13.87
N THR A 52 -9.52 -4.23 -13.39
CA THR A 52 -8.23 -3.81 -13.96
C THR A 52 -7.08 -4.65 -13.42
N PHE A 53 -7.02 -4.86 -12.10
CA PHE A 53 -5.89 -5.51 -11.45
C PHE A 53 -6.13 -7.00 -11.18
N ARG A 54 -7.37 -7.49 -11.39
CA ARG A 54 -7.74 -8.91 -11.23
C ARG A 54 -7.32 -9.48 -9.88
N LEU A 55 -7.35 -8.64 -8.84
CA LEU A 55 -7.04 -9.06 -7.49
C LEU A 55 -8.21 -9.86 -6.92
N PRO A 56 -7.95 -10.96 -6.18
CA PRO A 56 -9.01 -11.70 -5.50
C PRO A 56 -9.69 -10.83 -4.43
N ASP A 57 -11.00 -11.00 -4.25
CA ASP A 57 -11.77 -10.30 -3.22
C ASP A 57 -11.13 -10.35 -1.83
N PRO A 58 -10.61 -11.49 -1.33
CA PRO A 58 -9.88 -11.53 -0.06
C PRO A 58 -8.65 -10.61 0.00
N VAL A 59 -7.94 -10.44 -1.12
CA VAL A 59 -6.80 -9.53 -1.22
C VAL A 59 -7.26 -8.07 -1.26
N ILE A 60 -8.35 -7.79 -1.99
CA ILE A 60 -8.98 -6.47 -2.02
C ILE A 60 -9.44 -6.06 -0.62
N ASN A 61 -9.97 -6.99 0.18
CA ASN A 61 -10.33 -6.74 1.58
C ASN A 61 -9.14 -6.25 2.41
N VAL A 62 -7.97 -6.89 2.28
CA VAL A 62 -6.74 -6.43 2.95
C VAL A 62 -6.31 -5.05 2.45
N LEU A 63 -6.46 -4.78 1.15
CA LEU A 63 -6.15 -3.49 0.54
C LEU A 63 -7.05 -2.37 1.10
N ILE A 64 -8.37 -2.61 1.19
CA ILE A 64 -9.34 -1.68 1.77
C ILE A 64 -8.96 -1.35 3.20
N TYR A 65 -8.78 -2.38 4.02
CA TYR A 65 -8.41 -2.23 5.42
C TYR A 65 -7.11 -1.43 5.58
N TYR A 66 -6.10 -1.75 4.78
CA TYR A 66 -4.82 -1.05 4.81
C TYR A 66 -4.93 0.43 4.45
N VAL A 67 -5.64 0.75 3.36
CA VAL A 67 -5.75 2.14 2.86
C VAL A 67 -6.56 2.98 3.83
N MET A 68 -7.70 2.51 4.30
CA MET A 68 -8.54 3.26 5.24
C MET A 68 -7.81 3.54 6.56
N LEU A 69 -7.06 2.58 7.11
CA LEU A 69 -6.22 2.84 8.29
C LEU A 69 -5.10 3.84 8.02
N LYS A 70 -4.53 3.85 6.81
CA LYS A 70 -3.43 4.75 6.44
C LYS A 70 -3.89 6.17 6.14
N MET A 71 -5.10 6.32 5.61
CA MET A 71 -5.64 7.57 5.08
C MET A 71 -6.77 8.13 5.95
N ASP A 72 -6.82 7.75 7.23
CA ASP A 72 -7.80 8.26 8.20
C ASP A 72 -9.24 8.07 7.71
N MET A 73 -9.58 6.81 7.41
CA MET A 73 -10.87 6.36 6.88
C MET A 73 -11.25 6.91 5.50
N ARG A 74 -10.30 7.51 4.77
CA ARG A 74 -10.50 7.92 3.37
C ARG A 74 -10.08 6.83 2.40
N PHE A 75 -10.73 6.78 1.24
CA PHE A 75 -10.44 5.80 0.20
C PHE A 75 -10.14 6.45 -1.18
N PRO A 76 -9.04 7.21 -1.32
CA PRO A 76 -8.75 7.94 -2.55
C PRO A 76 -8.30 7.03 -3.70
N LYS A 77 -9.05 7.04 -4.81
CA LYS A 77 -8.83 6.22 -6.02
C LYS A 77 -7.38 6.09 -6.45
N ALA A 78 -6.69 7.21 -6.68
CA ALA A 78 -5.32 7.22 -7.18
C ALA A 78 -4.32 6.51 -6.24
N TYR A 79 -4.55 6.60 -4.92
CA TYR A 79 -3.73 5.90 -3.95
C TYR A 79 -4.02 4.40 -3.96
N VAL A 80 -5.30 4.02 -3.97
CA VAL A 80 -5.74 2.63 -4.03
C VAL A 80 -5.18 1.92 -5.26
N GLU A 81 -5.35 2.51 -6.44
CA GLU A 81 -4.82 1.96 -7.71
C GLU A 81 -3.30 1.82 -7.71
N LYS A 82 -2.58 2.78 -7.10
CA LYS A 82 -1.12 2.71 -6.97
C LYS A 82 -0.69 1.50 -6.14
N ILE A 83 -1.36 1.25 -5.01
CA ILE A 83 -1.07 0.10 -4.15
C ILE A 83 -1.51 -1.21 -4.83
N ALA A 84 -2.69 -1.25 -5.46
CA ALA A 84 -3.17 -2.41 -6.22
C ALA A 84 -2.17 -2.82 -7.32
N GLY A 85 -1.71 -1.85 -8.11
CA GLY A 85 -0.69 -2.10 -9.14
C GLY A 85 0.64 -2.59 -8.56
N HIS A 86 1.02 -2.12 -7.36
CA HIS A 86 2.19 -2.64 -6.65
C HIS A 86 2.03 -4.10 -6.24
N TRP A 87 0.85 -4.47 -5.76
CA TRP A 87 0.53 -5.83 -5.32
C TRP A 87 0.46 -6.81 -6.49
N VAL A 88 -0.11 -6.40 -7.62
CA VAL A 88 -0.10 -7.18 -8.86
C VAL A 88 1.34 -7.48 -9.31
N ARG A 89 2.22 -6.47 -9.34
CA ARG A 89 3.63 -6.67 -9.72
C ARG A 89 4.38 -7.61 -8.78
N LYS A 90 4.00 -7.62 -7.50
CA LYS A 90 4.52 -8.54 -6.48
C LYS A 90 3.84 -9.91 -6.48
N LYS A 91 2.89 -10.16 -7.39
CA LYS A 91 2.13 -11.40 -7.52
C LYS A 91 1.41 -11.78 -6.24
N ILE A 92 0.87 -10.80 -5.54
CA ILE A 92 0.09 -11.02 -4.32
C ILE A 92 -1.28 -11.58 -4.71
N THR A 93 -1.58 -12.79 -4.26
CA THR A 93 -2.85 -13.49 -4.56
C THR A 93 -3.56 -14.00 -3.32
N THR A 94 -2.90 -14.01 -2.16
CA THR A 94 -3.47 -14.50 -0.89
C THR A 94 -3.50 -13.41 0.18
N VAL A 95 -4.39 -13.58 1.16
CA VAL A 95 -4.48 -12.70 2.34
C VAL A 95 -3.17 -12.71 3.12
N ASP A 96 -2.53 -13.87 3.27
CA ASP A 96 -1.27 -14.00 3.97
C ASP A 96 -0.14 -13.23 3.29
N ASP A 97 -0.03 -13.30 1.96
CA ASP A 97 0.96 -12.55 1.18
C ASP A 97 0.75 -11.04 1.32
N ALA A 98 -0.51 -10.60 1.22
CA ALA A 98 -0.89 -9.21 1.36
C ALA A 98 -0.54 -8.67 2.76
N LEU A 99 -0.87 -9.42 3.81
CA LEU A 99 -0.57 -9.03 5.19
C LEU A 99 0.92 -9.07 5.50
N ALA A 100 1.67 -10.04 4.96
CA ALA A 100 3.12 -10.07 5.08
C ALA A 100 3.76 -8.83 4.45
N LEU A 101 3.27 -8.42 3.28
CA LEU A 101 3.72 -7.22 2.59
C LEU A 101 3.39 -5.95 3.40
N VAL A 102 2.15 -5.80 3.86
CA VAL A 102 1.72 -4.67 4.69
C VAL A 102 2.55 -4.56 5.98
N LYS A 103 2.78 -5.69 6.68
CA LYS A 103 3.63 -5.73 7.88
C LYS A 103 5.07 -5.31 7.56
N LYS A 104 5.60 -5.71 6.41
CA LYS A 104 6.95 -5.31 5.96
C LYS A 104 7.03 -3.82 5.66
N GLU A 105 6.08 -3.27 4.90
CA GLU A 105 6.01 -1.85 4.56
C GLU A 105 5.80 -0.98 5.81
N HIS A 106 4.93 -1.39 6.74
CA HIS A 106 4.74 -0.69 8.00
C HIS A 106 6.04 -0.64 8.82
N ARG A 107 6.75 -1.77 8.95
CA ARG A 107 8.05 -1.81 9.66
C ARG A 107 9.12 -0.98 8.99
N GLN A 108 9.18 -0.99 7.65
CA GLN A 108 10.13 -0.17 6.90
C GLN A 108 9.83 1.33 7.08
N TYR A 109 8.56 1.72 7.03
CA TYR A 109 8.14 3.10 7.29
C TYR A 109 8.49 3.54 8.73
N GLN A 110 8.22 2.72 9.74
CA GLN A 110 8.57 3.02 11.13
C GLN A 110 10.09 3.13 11.34
N LYS A 111 10.88 2.28 10.67
CA LYS A 111 12.35 2.37 10.71
C LYS A 111 12.89 3.61 10.00
N TRP A 112 12.32 3.96 8.84
CA TRP A 112 12.68 5.19 8.11
C TRP A 112 12.34 6.46 8.90
N MET A 113 11.14 6.54 9.49
CA MET A 113 10.73 7.65 10.36
C MET A 113 11.60 7.77 11.63
N LYS A 114 12.08 6.65 12.17
CA LYS A 114 13.01 6.63 13.30
C LYS A 114 14.46 6.98 12.89
N GLY A 115 14.89 6.60 11.69
CA GLY A 115 16.20 6.95 11.12
C GLY A 115 16.33 8.43 10.74
N GLN A 116 15.25 9.06 10.25
CA GLN A 116 15.23 10.50 9.96
C GLN A 116 15.33 11.39 11.21
N LYS A 117 15.10 10.86 12.41
CA LYS A 117 15.32 11.60 13.66
C LYS A 117 16.80 11.68 14.08
N GLN A 118 17.73 11.08 13.33
CA GLN A 118 19.17 11.11 13.67
C GLN A 118 20.12 11.66 12.60
N GLU A 119 19.69 11.97 11.38
CA GLU A 119 20.61 12.53 10.36
C GLU A 119 20.24 13.96 9.97
N LYS A 120 20.77 14.92 10.73
CA LYS A 120 21.20 16.19 10.14
C LYS A 120 22.58 15.97 9.54
N LYS A 121 22.69 15.79 8.23
CA LYS A 121 23.97 15.96 7.51
C LYS A 121 23.81 17.03 6.43
N ASP A 122 24.84 17.87 6.39
CA ASP A 122 24.96 19.11 5.64
C ASP A 122 24.84 18.86 4.11
N PRO A 123 24.12 19.69 3.32
CA PRO A 123 23.88 19.45 1.90
C PRO A 123 25.11 19.46 0.97
N HIS A 124 26.29 19.83 1.44
CA HIS A 124 27.44 20.11 0.58
C HIS A 124 28.45 18.95 0.41
N GLU A 125 28.17 17.76 0.93
CA GLU A 125 29.15 16.66 0.93
C GLU A 125 28.56 15.31 0.50
N ILE A 126 27.70 15.30 -0.52
CA ILE A 126 27.23 14.04 -1.09
C ILE A 126 28.33 13.49 -2.00
N THR A 127 28.98 12.41 -1.58
CA THR A 127 30.00 11.73 -2.37
C THR A 127 29.39 10.82 -3.43
N VAL A 128 30.17 10.47 -4.46
CA VAL A 128 29.76 9.56 -5.56
C VAL A 128 29.21 8.23 -5.02
N ILE A 129 29.75 7.75 -3.89
CA ILE A 129 29.31 6.52 -3.22
C ILE A 129 27.87 6.66 -2.71
N ASP A 130 27.54 7.78 -2.06
CA ASP A 130 26.18 8.06 -1.54
C ASP A 130 25.14 8.17 -2.67
N SER A 131 25.55 8.71 -3.82
CA SER A 131 24.70 8.81 -5.01
C SER A 131 24.41 7.43 -5.63
N ILE A 132 25.39 6.53 -5.62
CA ILE A 132 25.23 5.14 -6.09
C ILE A 132 24.32 4.36 -5.12
N THR A 133 24.52 4.51 -3.82
CA THR A 133 23.67 3.85 -2.80
C THR A 133 22.24 4.37 -2.84
N GLY A 134 22.03 5.67 -3.06
CA GLY A 134 20.70 6.26 -3.28
C GLY A 134 20.01 5.74 -4.55
N ALA A 135 20.77 5.61 -5.64
CA ALA A 135 20.28 5.08 -6.92
C ALA A 135 19.84 3.60 -6.84
N ILE A 136 20.59 2.76 -6.12
CA ILE A 136 20.22 1.36 -5.87
C ILE A 136 18.98 1.26 -4.98
N THR A 137 18.88 2.12 -3.96
CA THR A 137 17.70 2.19 -3.07
C THR A 137 16.44 2.67 -3.81
N ALA A 138 16.61 3.50 -4.85
CA ALA A 138 15.54 3.95 -5.74
C ALA A 138 15.08 2.88 -6.76
N GLY A 139 15.74 1.71 -6.79
CA GLY A 139 15.33 0.56 -7.60
C GLY A 139 15.67 0.68 -9.09
N LEU A 140 16.72 1.42 -9.45
CA LEU A 140 17.22 1.51 -10.82
C LEU A 140 17.74 0.15 -11.31
N THR A 141 17.49 -0.19 -12.57
CA THR A 141 18.01 -1.43 -13.18
C THR A 141 19.51 -1.30 -13.50
N ASP A 142 20.22 -2.42 -13.63
CA ASP A 142 21.67 -2.45 -13.87
C ASP A 142 22.11 -1.61 -15.09
N GLU A 143 21.27 -1.54 -16.13
CA GLU A 143 21.53 -0.72 -17.31
C GLU A 143 21.33 0.79 -17.05
N GLN A 144 20.35 1.15 -16.22
CA GLN A 144 20.09 2.53 -15.80
C GLN A 144 21.15 3.02 -14.81
N LEU A 145 21.59 2.15 -13.91
CA LEU A 145 22.69 2.40 -12.98
C LEU A 145 23.99 2.64 -13.74
N GLY A 146 24.28 1.85 -14.78
CA GLY A 146 25.44 2.05 -15.65
C GLY A 146 25.43 3.38 -16.41
N ARG A 147 24.27 3.87 -16.87
CA ARG A 147 24.16 5.20 -17.51
C ARG A 147 24.30 6.34 -16.50
N TYR A 148 23.70 6.19 -15.31
CA TYR A 148 23.75 7.17 -14.24
C TYR A 148 25.19 7.40 -13.74
N VAL A 149 25.95 6.32 -13.52
CA VAL A 149 27.35 6.39 -13.09
C VAL A 149 28.25 7.00 -14.18
N ARG A 150 28.03 6.67 -15.47
CA ARG A 150 28.78 7.27 -16.59
C ARG A 150 28.56 8.77 -16.72
N ASN A 151 27.33 9.26 -16.55
CA ASN A 151 27.02 10.69 -16.59
C ASN A 151 27.59 11.46 -15.39
N LEU A 152 27.81 10.77 -14.26
CA LEU A 152 28.40 11.37 -13.06
C LEU A 152 29.92 11.59 -13.18
N LEU A 153 30.62 10.79 -14.00
CA LEU A 153 32.08 10.80 -14.14
C LEU A 153 32.61 11.58 -15.35
N VAL A 154 31.73 12.15 -16.19
CA VAL A 154 32.09 12.90 -17.41
C VAL A 154 31.96 14.42 -17.21
N LYS A 155 31.94 14.90 -15.97
CA LYS A 155 32.07 16.33 -15.63
C LYS A 155 33.44 16.66 -15.06
#